data_AF-A0A4R3L092-F1
#
_entry.id   AF-A0A4R3L092-F1
#
_cell.length_a   1.000
_cell.length_b   1.000
_cell.length_c   1.000
_cell.angle_alpha   90.00
_cell.angle_beta   90.00
_cell.angle_gamma   90.00
#
_symmetry.space_group_name_H-M   'P 1'
#
loop_
_entity.id
_entity.type
_entity.pdbx_description
1 polymer ?
#
loop_
_entity_poly.entity_id
_entity_poly.type
_entity_poly.pdbx_seq_one_letter_code
_entity_poly.pdbx_strand_id
1 'polypeptide(L)' 'MSLLIEECQKRFPNNTIGLEVRSFNKRAIDCYKSVDFAVKEKYTKSTFDNSIEEFYYMEFWDHYVREVGNLDKKIRP' A
#
# COMPACT_ATOMS: atom_id res chain seq x y z
N MET A 1 1.77 -10.87 8.44
CA MET A 1 1.95 -9.65 7.63
C MET A 1 2.67 -8.57 8.42
N SER A 2 2.32 -8.34 9.68
CA SER A 2 3.02 -7.44 10.62
C SER A 2 4.55 -7.53 10.58
N LEU A 3 5.13 -8.73 10.74
CA LEU A 3 6.60 -8.92 10.69
C LEU A 3 7.25 -8.40 9.39
N LEU A 4 6.58 -8.57 8.25
CA LEU A 4 7.10 -8.12 6.96
C LEU A 4 6.99 -6.59 6.84
N ILE A 5 5.89 -6.00 7.32
CA ILE A 5 5.70 -4.55 7.39
C ILE A 5 6.78 -3.92 8.28
N GLU A 6 7.01 -4.48 9.47
CA GLU A 6 8.03 -4.03 10.41
C GLU A 6 9.44 -4.07 9.79
N GLU A 7 9.80 -5.17 9.13
CA GLU A 7 11.10 -5.28 8.46
C GLU A 7 11.25 -4.33 7.28
N CYS A 8 10.17 -4.11 6.51
CA CYS A 8 10.16 -3.13 5.42
C CYS A 8 10.37 -1.71 5.96
N GLN A 9 9.65 -1.30 7.02
CA GLN A 9 9.82 0.02 7.63
C GLN A 9 11.22 0.22 8.20
N LYS A 10 11.82 -0.81 8.82
CA LYS A 10 13.20 -0.73 9.34
C LYS A 10 14.24 -0.58 8.23
N ARG A 11 14.12 -1.35 7.15
CA ARG A 11 15.12 -1.38 6.07
C ARG A 11 14.93 -0.26 5.06
N PHE A 12 13.70 0.19 4.87
CA PHE A 12 13.30 1.16 3.84
C PHE A 12 12.34 2.22 4.42
N PRO A 13 12.78 3.03 5.39
CA PRO A 13 11.91 3.95 6.15
C PRO A 13 11.28 5.06 5.30
N ASN A 14 11.86 5.37 4.14
CA ASN A 14 11.38 6.42 3.24
C ASN A 14 10.60 5.87 2.04
N ASN A 15 10.29 4.58 2.04
CA ASN A 15 9.62 3.91 0.94
C ASN A 15 8.19 3.55 1.34
N THR A 16 7.26 3.80 0.42
CA THR A 16 5.89 3.32 0.56
C THR A 16 5.84 1.82 0.36
N ILE A 17 5.15 1.11 1.26
CA ILE A 17 4.83 -0.31 1.06
C ILE A 17 3.54 -0.38 0.24
N GLY A 18 3.68 -0.72 -1.04
CA GLY A 18 2.58 -0.86 -1.98
C GLY A 18 2.38 -2.31 -2.44
N LEU A 19 1.14 -2.66 -2.79
CA LEU A 19 0.81 -3.93 -3.42
C LEU A 19 -0.32 -3.78 -4.44
N GLU A 20 -0.40 -4.72 -5.38
CA GLU A 20 -1.52 -4.86 -6.30
C GLU A 20 -2.33 -6.11 -5.93
N VAL A 21 -3.66 -6.02 -5.98
CA VAL A 21 -4.56 -7.16 -5.74
C VAL A 21 -5.70 -7.16 -6.74
N ARG A 22 -6.07 -8.35 -7.25
CA ARG A 22 -7.24 -8.51 -8.12
C ARG A 22 -8.52 -8.16 -7.35
N SER A 23 -9.36 -7.32 -7.94
CA SER A 23 -10.54 -6.74 -7.29
C SER A 23 -11.57 -7.78 -6.86
N PHE A 24 -11.64 -8.94 -7.54
CA PHE A 24 -12.54 -10.03 -7.14
C PHE A 24 -12.08 -10.75 -5.86
N ASN A 25 -10.80 -10.64 -5.47
CA ASN A 25 -10.24 -11.35 -4.33
C ASN A 25 -10.52 -10.59 -3.02
N LYS A 26 -11.79 -10.58 -2.60
CA LYS A 26 -12.25 -9.91 -1.38
C LYS A 26 -11.49 -10.36 -0.14
N ARG A 27 -11.17 -11.65 -0.03
CA ARG A 27 -10.42 -12.20 1.11
C ARG A 27 -9.03 -11.58 1.24
N ALA A 28 -8.30 -11.42 0.14
CA ALA A 28 -7.00 -10.77 0.16
C ALA A 28 -7.13 -9.28 0.52
N ILE A 29 -8.09 -8.59 -0.10
CA ILE A 29 -8.37 -7.17 0.16
C ILE A 29 -8.66 -6.94 1.66
N ASP A 30 -9.52 -7.76 2.26
CA ASP A 30 -9.90 -7.62 3.66
C ASP A 30 -8.72 -7.94 4.59
N CYS A 31 -7.88 -8.92 4.23
CA CYS A 31 -6.62 -9.19 4.93
C CYS A 31 -5.70 -7.97 4.94
N TYR A 32 -5.52 -7.30 3.79
CA TYR A 32 -4.69 -6.10 3.70
C TYR A 32 -5.28 -4.92 4.49
N LYS A 33 -6.59 -4.70 4.41
CA LYS A 33 -7.28 -3.67 5.21
C LYS A 33 -7.13 -3.91 6.71
N SER A 34 -7.11 -5.17 7.15
CA SER A 34 -6.94 -5.51 8.57
C SER A 34 -5.56 -5.16 9.14
N VAL A 35 -4.59 -4.86 8.26
CA VAL A 35 -3.25 -4.40 8.61
C VAL A 35 -2.97 -3.04 7.97
N ASP A 36 -3.98 -2.17 7.97
CA ASP A 36 -3.90 -0.75 7.62
C ASP A 36 -3.49 -0.43 6.17
N PHE A 37 -3.68 -1.35 5.23
CA PHE A 37 -3.60 -0.97 3.82
C PHE A 37 -4.89 -0.29 3.36
N ALA A 38 -4.73 0.81 2.63
CA ALA A 38 -5.82 1.53 1.99
C ALA A 38 -5.72 1.42 0.48
N VAL A 39 -6.87 1.28 -0.20
CA VAL A 39 -6.94 1.38 -1.67
C VAL A 39 -6.59 2.81 -2.07
N LYS A 40 -5.61 2.95 -2.97
CA LYS A 40 -5.23 4.23 -3.58
C LYS A 40 -5.80 4.38 -4.97
N GLU A 41 -5.74 3.31 -5.76
CA GLU A 41 -6.15 3.35 -7.15
C GLU A 41 -6.89 2.06 -7.53
N LYS A 42 -7.76 2.19 -8.53
CA LYS A 42 -8.44 1.08 -9.19
C LYS A 42 -8.22 1.23 -10.70
N TYR A 43 -7.76 0.18 -11.35
CA TYR A 43 -7.47 0.19 -12.79
C TYR A 43 -7.65 -1.19 -13.38
N THR A 44 -7.77 -1.23 -14.71
CA THR A 44 -7.78 -2.47 -15.49
C THR A 44 -6.44 -2.67 -16.18
N LYS A 45 -5.96 -3.92 -16.25
CA LYS A 45 -4.81 -4.28 -17.10
C LYS A 45 -4.99 -5.63 -17.77
N SER A 46 -4.31 -5.80 -18.90
CA SER A 46 -4.20 -7.12 -19.53
C SER A 46 -3.34 -8.03 -18.66
N THR A 47 -3.79 -9.26 -18.46
CA THR A 47 -3.04 -10.31 -17.77
C THR A 47 -2.37 -11.24 -18.77
N PHE A 48 -1.54 -12.17 -18.28
CA PHE A 48 -0.73 -13.06 -19.14
C PHE A 48 -1.58 -13.92 -20.09
N ASP A 49 -2.82 -14.21 -19.73
CA ASP A 49 -3.80 -14.93 -20.55
C ASP A 49 -4.59 -14.03 -21.52
N ASN A 50 -4.16 -12.77 -21.70
CA ASN A 50 -4.84 -11.74 -22.48
C ASN A 50 -6.25 -11.35 -21.99
N SER A 51 -6.64 -11.76 -20.77
CA SER A 51 -7.87 -11.25 -20.18
C SER A 51 -7.65 -9.83 -19.62
N ILE A 52 -8.71 -9.01 -19.66
CA ILE A 52 -8.70 -7.68 -19.06
C ILE A 52 -9.34 -7.80 -17.69
N GLU A 53 -8.55 -7.52 -16.65
CA GLU A 53 -9.02 -7.64 -15.27
C GLU A 53 -8.82 -6.37 -14.46
N GLU A 54 -9.68 -6.18 -13.45
CA GLU A 54 -9.66 -5.06 -12.52
C GLU A 54 -8.78 -5.36 -11.30
N PHE A 55 -7.88 -4.44 -10.98
CA PHE A 55 -6.97 -4.47 -9.84
C PHE A 55 -7.17 -3.26 -8.94
N TYR A 56 -6.82 -3.44 -7.67
CA TYR A 56 -6.58 -2.37 -6.72
C TYR A 56 -5.09 -2.24 -6.46
N TYR A 57 -4.57 -1.02 -6.51
CA TYR A 57 -3.31 -0.67 -5.87
C TYR A 57 -3.60 -0.20 -4.45
N MET A 58 -2.95 -0.83 -3.49
CA MET A 58 -3.12 -0.55 -2.06
C MET A 58 -1.78 -0.16 -1.44
N GLU A 59 -1.81 0.81 -0.53
CA GLU A 59 -0.63 1.26 0.21
C GLU A 59 -0.85 1.10 1.70
N PHE A 60 0.19 0.69 2.42
CA PHE A 60 0.21 0.69 3.87
C PHE A 60 0.10 2.13 4.39
N TRP A 61 -0.89 2.37 5.25
CA TRP A 61 -1.14 3.67 5.84
C TRP A 61 -0.35 3.81 7.15
N ASP A 62 0.91 4.22 7.03
CA ASP A 62 1.73 4.57 8.20
C ASP A 62 1.36 5.97 8.70
N HIS A 63 0.66 6.04 9.83
CA HIS A 63 0.31 7.29 10.51
C HIS A 63 1.55 8.08 10.96
N TYR A 64 2.66 7.41 11.28
CA TYR A 64 3.84 8.02 11.89
C TYR A 64 4.70 8.78 10.86
N VAL A 65 4.85 8.23 9.65
CA VAL A 65 5.66 8.82 8.57
C VAL A 65 5.06 10.14 8.06
N ARG A 66 3.72 10.30 8.09
CA ARG A 66 3.09 11.57 7.70
C ARG A 66 3.23 12.66 8.77
N GLU A 67 3.21 12.35 10.06
CA GLU A 67 3.42 13.36 11.10
C GLU A 67 4.85 13.91 11.06
N VAL A 68 5.86 13.03 10.99
CA VAL A 68 7.27 13.44 10.88
C VAL A 68 7.56 14.08 9.52
N GLY A 69 7.03 13.54 8.42
CA GLY A 69 7.18 14.13 7.09
C GLY A 69 6.49 15.50 6.93
N ASN A 70 5.42 15.76 7.68
CA ASN A 70 4.79 17.08 7.74
C ASN A 70 5.51 18.04 8.70
N LEU A 71 6.15 17.54 9.75
CA LEU A 71 7.04 18.31 10.62
C LEU A 71 8.30 18.75 9.87
N ASP A 72 8.96 17.85 9.13
CA ASP A 72 10.13 18.18 8.31
C ASP A 72 9.82 19.21 7.20
N LYS A 73 8.60 19.17 6.65
CA LYS A 73 8.12 20.18 5.69
C LYS A 73 7.75 21.52 6.32
N LYS A 74 7.47 21.57 7.64
CA LYS A 74 7.21 22.81 8.39
C LYS A 74 8.48 23.49 8.90
N ILE A 75 9.59 22.75 9.03
CA ILE A 75 10.85 23.24 9.62
C ILE A 75 11.82 23.76 8.54
N ARG A 76 11.67 23.36 7.27
CA ARG A 76 12.41 23.97 6.16
C ARG A 76 11.69 25.26 5.70
N PRO A 77 12.35 26.42 5.69
CA PRO A 77 11.77 27.71 5.32
C PRO A 77 11.34 27.77 3.84
#